data_AF-A0AAW7PRD4-F1
#
_entry.id   AF-A0AAW7PRD4-F1
#
_cell.length_a   1.000
_cell.length_b   1.000
_cell.length_c   1.000
_cell.angle_alpha   90.00
_cell.angle_beta   90.00
_cell.angle_gamma   90.00
#
_symmetry.space_group_name_H-M   'P 1'
#
loop_
_entity.id
_entity.type
_entity.pdbx_description
1 polymer ?
#
loop_
_entity_poly.entity_id
_entity_poly.type
_entity_poly.pdbx_seq_one_letter_code
_entity_poly.pdbx_strand_id
1 'polypeptide(L)'
;MKITNTIFETLLAKNNFKKKDFAEYSKIPYDTVVGWKKKAYIPAYAMVILKDMIYRKKLDIETEQLFKRNIQSTINQNHNLTKTEENRLKSLFWGTNFTTDDILKGIKEKNQKILKKIEDNLPLNLQKQILGKLNYA
;
A
#
# COMPACT_ATOMS: atom_id res chain seq x y z
N MET A 1 14.31 23.30 -27.29
CA MET A 1 12.98 23.75 -26.80
C MET A 1 13.19 24.62 -25.57
N LYS A 2 12.72 25.88 -25.56
CA LYS A 2 12.85 26.77 -24.39
C LYS A 2 11.63 26.55 -23.49
N ILE A 3 11.85 26.18 -22.22
CA ILE A 3 10.78 25.98 -21.24
C ILE A 3 10.68 27.26 -20.41
N THR A 4 9.48 27.82 -20.32
CA THR A 4 9.23 29.05 -19.56
C THR A 4 9.18 28.76 -18.07
N ASN A 5 9.67 29.71 -17.27
CA ASN A 5 9.63 29.62 -15.81
C ASN A 5 8.20 29.43 -15.29
N THR A 6 7.21 30.03 -15.95
CA THR A 6 5.79 29.92 -15.60
C THR A 6 5.30 28.47 -15.56
N ILE A 7 5.70 27.63 -16.53
CA ILE A 7 5.26 26.23 -16.57
C ILE A 7 5.81 25.45 -15.38
N PHE A 8 7.08 25.66 -15.05
CA PHE A 8 7.73 25.00 -13.90
C PHE A 8 7.10 25.40 -12.57
N GLU A 9 6.85 26.69 -12.37
CA GLU A 9 6.21 27.22 -11.17
C GLU A 9 4.80 26.66 -11.00
N THR A 10 4.02 26.62 -12.08
CA THR A 10 2.67 26.03 -12.09
C THR A 10 2.70 24.55 -11.74
N LEU A 11 3.68 23.79 -12.27
CA LEU A 11 3.82 22.37 -11.96
C LEU A 11 4.24 22.11 -10.52
N LEU A 12 5.14 22.93 -9.95
CA LEU A 12 5.50 22.86 -8.55
C LEU A 12 4.26 23.10 -7.67
N ALA A 13 3.52 24.20 -7.92
CA ALA A 13 2.34 24.54 -7.15
C ALA A 13 1.24 23.46 -7.24
N LYS A 14 0.95 22.95 -8.44
CA LYS A 14 -0.06 21.90 -8.66
C LYS A 14 0.25 20.61 -7.89
N ASN A 15 1.52 20.28 -7.71
CA ASN A 15 1.95 19.07 -7.00
C ASN A 15 2.32 19.34 -5.54
N ASN A 16 1.98 20.54 -5.03
CA ASN A 16 2.29 20.99 -3.67
C ASN A 16 3.79 20.84 -3.32
N PHE A 17 4.65 21.28 -4.23
CA PHE A 17 6.09 21.33 -4.03
C PHE A 17 6.57 22.77 -3.90
N LYS A 18 7.51 23.00 -2.99
CA LYS A 18 8.28 24.23 -2.91
C LYS A 18 9.53 24.11 -3.77
N LYS A 19 10.07 25.26 -4.21
CA LYS A 19 11.37 25.31 -4.90
C LYS A 19 12.50 24.68 -4.08
N LYS A 20 12.41 24.77 -2.75
CA LYS A 20 13.38 24.16 -1.83
C LYS A 20 13.37 22.64 -1.94
N ASP A 21 12.18 22.04 -1.98
CA ASP A 21 11.99 20.60 -2.15
C ASP A 21 12.58 20.13 -3.49
N PHE A 22 12.35 20.90 -4.56
CA PHE A 22 12.94 20.62 -5.87
C PHE A 22 14.48 20.74 -5.86
N ALA A 23 15.03 21.77 -5.21
CA ALA A 23 16.48 21.96 -5.09
C ALA A 23 17.14 20.78 -4.34
N GLU A 24 16.52 20.35 -3.25
CA GLU A 24 16.98 19.20 -2.46
C GLU A 24 16.93 17.88 -3.24
N TYR A 25 15.84 17.66 -4.00
CA TYR A 25 15.65 16.49 -4.84
C TYR A 25 16.64 16.44 -6.00
N SER A 26 16.75 17.54 -6.74
CA SER A 26 17.57 17.65 -7.95
C SER A 26 19.06 17.82 -7.68
N LYS A 27 19.46 18.10 -6.44
CA LYS A 27 20.81 18.51 -6.04
C LYS A 27 21.31 19.78 -6.73
N ILE A 28 20.38 20.58 -7.26
CA ILE A 28 20.68 21.91 -7.81
C ILE A 28 20.62 22.92 -6.65
N PRO A 29 21.62 23.79 -6.48
CA PRO A 29 21.59 24.80 -5.43
C PRO A 29 20.31 25.63 -5.46
N TYR A 30 19.71 25.86 -4.29
CA TYR A 30 18.44 26.59 -4.18
C TYR A 30 18.48 27.98 -4.84
N ASP A 31 19.60 28.70 -4.68
CA ASP A 31 19.80 30.02 -5.29
C ASP A 31 19.76 29.97 -6.83
N THR A 32 20.22 28.86 -7.41
CA THR A 32 20.13 28.64 -8.86
C THR A 32 18.67 28.44 -9.29
N VAL A 33 17.92 27.63 -8.55
CA VAL A 33 16.49 27.37 -8.83
C VAL A 33 15.67 28.65 -8.72
N VAL A 34 15.91 29.46 -7.68
CA VAL A 34 15.25 30.77 -7.53
C VAL A 34 15.70 31.76 -8.61
N GLY A 35 16.97 31.70 -9.01
CA GLY A 35 17.55 32.52 -10.06
C GLY A 35 16.90 32.33 -11.44
N TRP A 36 16.26 31.19 -11.72
CA TRP A 36 15.55 30.97 -12.98
C TRP A 36 14.36 31.89 -13.18
N LYS A 37 13.74 32.37 -12.10
CA LYS A 37 12.69 33.39 -12.18
C LYS A 37 13.20 34.67 -12.87
N LYS A 38 14.45 35.07 -12.57
CA LYS A 38 15.09 36.25 -13.17
C LYS A 38 15.46 36.04 -14.64
N LYS A 39 15.70 34.79 -15.05
CA LYS A 39 16.10 34.43 -16.41
C LYS A 39 14.91 34.13 -17.34
N ALA A 40 13.68 34.11 -16.83
CA ALA A 40 12.42 33.74 -17.51
C ALA A 40 12.36 32.33 -18.12
N TYR A 41 13.50 31.65 -18.24
CA TYR A 41 13.66 30.33 -18.82
C TYR A 41 14.35 29.39 -17.85
N ILE A 42 14.03 28.11 -18.00
CA ILE A 42 14.58 27.04 -17.19
C ILE A 42 15.33 26.06 -18.10
N PRO A 43 16.46 25.50 -17.63
CA PRO A 43 17.15 24.45 -18.36
C PRO A 43 16.26 23.22 -18.60
N ALA A 44 16.32 22.63 -19.80
CA ALA A 44 15.45 21.52 -20.17
C ALA A 44 15.55 20.32 -19.21
N TYR A 45 16.75 20.03 -18.70
CA TYR A 45 16.98 18.95 -17.74
C TYR A 45 16.22 19.14 -16.42
N ALA A 46 16.03 20.38 -15.96
CA ALA A 46 15.33 20.65 -14.71
C ALA A 46 13.84 20.27 -14.82
N MET A 47 13.25 20.41 -16.01
CA MET A 47 11.89 19.95 -16.26
C MET A 47 11.79 18.41 -16.23
N VAL A 48 12.79 17.71 -16.76
CA VAL A 48 12.85 16.23 -16.72
C VAL A 48 12.91 15.76 -15.28
N ILE A 49 13.78 16.39 -14.47
CA ILE A 49 13.90 16.09 -13.04
C ILE A 49 12.59 16.37 -12.29
N LEU A 50 11.89 17.48 -12.61
CA LEU A 50 10.61 17.79 -11.99
C LEU A 50 9.54 16.72 -12.32
N LYS A 51 9.50 16.26 -13.56
CA LYS A 51 8.58 15.17 -13.96
C LYS A 51 8.88 13.87 -13.21
N ASP A 52 10.15 13.52 -13.07
CA ASP A 52 10.59 12.35 -12.29
C ASP A 52 10.20 12.49 -10.80
N MET A 53 10.43 13.66 -10.19
CA MET A 53 10.02 13.96 -8.82
C MET A 53 8.51 13.80 -8.60
N ILE A 54 7.69 14.34 -9.52
CA ILE A 54 6.23 14.21 -9.47
C ILE A 54 5.81 12.74 -9.57
N TYR A 55 6.44 11.99 -10.48
CA TYR A 55 6.14 10.57 -10.67
C TYR A 55 6.42 9.75 -9.41
N ARG A 56 7.58 9.95 -8.77
CA ARG A 56 7.93 9.22 -7.53
C ARG A 56 6.98 9.53 -6.38
N LYS A 57 6.63 10.79 -6.17
CA LYS A 57 5.63 11.15 -5.14
C LYS A 57 4.29 10.46 -5.38
N LYS A 58 3.87 10.35 -6.64
CA LYS A 58 2.64 9.63 -6.99
C LYS A 58 2.74 8.15 -6.63
N LEU A 59 3.87 7.50 -6.96
CA LEU A 59 4.11 6.11 -6.59
C LEU A 59 4.09 5.90 -5.07
N ASP A 60 4.71 6.80 -4.30
CA ASP A 60 4.72 6.72 -2.84
C ASP A 60 3.29 6.80 -2.27
N ILE A 61 2.46 7.73 -2.77
CA ILE A 61 1.06 7.87 -2.37
C ILE A 61 0.25 6.63 -2.72
N GLU A 62 0.40 6.10 -3.94
CA GLU A 62 -0.30 4.88 -4.38
C GLU A 62 0.10 3.69 -3.52
N THR A 63 1.39 3.57 -3.21
CA THR A 63 1.94 2.52 -2.34
C THR A 63 1.40 2.65 -0.91
N GLU A 64 1.40 3.85 -0.34
CA GLU A 64 0.84 4.12 0.99
C GLU A 64 -0.66 3.79 1.04
N GLN A 65 -1.41 4.14 0.00
CA GLN A 65 -2.83 3.81 -0.10
C GLN A 65 -3.07 2.30 -0.21
N LEU A 66 -2.25 1.57 -0.97
CA LEU A 66 -2.31 0.10 -1.03
C LEU A 66 -2.04 -0.52 0.33
N PHE A 67 -0.99 -0.08 1.03
CA PHE A 67 -0.70 -0.57 2.38
C PHE A 67 -1.81 -0.23 3.37
N LYS A 68 -2.37 0.99 3.35
CA LYS A 68 -3.52 1.37 4.19
C LYS A 68 -4.77 0.55 3.87
N ARG A 69 -5.05 0.27 2.60
CA ARG A 69 -6.17 -0.60 2.20
C ARG A 69 -5.96 -2.03 2.69
N ASN A 70 -4.75 -2.56 2.59
CA ASN A 70 -4.42 -3.90 3.09
C ASN A 70 -4.55 -3.96 4.62
N ILE A 71 -4.12 -2.92 5.34
CA ILE A 71 -4.29 -2.83 6.80
C ILE A 71 -5.78 -2.74 7.17
N GLN A 72 -6.54 -1.89 6.49
CA GLN A 72 -7.98 -1.74 6.74
C GLN A 72 -8.75 -3.00 6.36
N SER A 73 -8.37 -3.74 5.31
CA SER A 73 -8.99 -5.03 4.99
C SER A 73 -8.67 -6.08 6.05
N THR A 74 -7.46 -6.11 6.62
CA THR A 74 -7.17 -6.98 7.78
C THR A 74 -7.95 -6.58 9.04
N ILE A 75 -8.30 -5.30 9.22
CA ILE A 75 -9.11 -4.84 10.37
C ILE A 75 -10.61 -5.11 10.12
N ASN A 76 -11.07 -5.04 8.87
CA ASN A 76 -12.46 -5.25 8.46
C ASN A 76 -12.77 -6.71 8.04
N GLN A 77 -11.94 -7.68 8.40
CA GLN A 77 -12.40 -9.06 8.42
C GLN A 77 -13.34 -9.25 9.60
N ASN A 78 -14.60 -8.83 9.39
CA ASN A 78 -15.72 -9.18 10.25
C ASN A 78 -15.98 -10.69 10.16
N HIS A 79 -15.04 -11.51 10.63
CA HIS A 79 -15.34 -12.87 11.01
C HIS A 79 -15.74 -12.85 12.48
N ASN A 80 -16.80 -13.57 12.83
CA ASN A 80 -17.26 -13.69 14.22
C ASN A 80 -16.36 -14.61 15.09
N LEU A 81 -15.10 -14.81 14.67
CA LEU A 81 -14.13 -15.57 15.44
C LEU A 81 -13.62 -14.73 16.61
N THR A 82 -13.53 -15.37 17.77
CA THR A 82 -12.83 -14.83 18.92
C THR A 82 -11.33 -14.87 18.68
N LYS A 83 -10.57 -14.01 19.37
CA LYS A 83 -9.11 -13.95 19.29
C LYS A 83 -8.43 -15.30 19.58
N THR A 84 -9.04 -16.12 20.43
CA THR A 84 -8.56 -17.48 20.74
C THR A 84 -8.76 -18.45 19.58
N GLU A 85 -9.89 -18.37 18.87
CA GLU A 85 -10.18 -19.19 17.69
C GLU A 85 -9.26 -18.81 16.52
N GLU A 86 -9.03 -17.51 16.30
CA GLU A 86 -8.06 -17.02 15.33
C GLU A 86 -6.64 -17.53 15.62
N ASN A 87 -6.17 -17.40 16.85
CA ASN A 87 -4.82 -17.83 17.22
C ASN A 87 -4.64 -19.34 17.01
N ARG A 88 -5.69 -20.13 17.28
CA ARG A 88 -5.67 -21.56 16.97
C ARG A 88 -5.58 -21.82 15.47
N LEU A 89 -6.37 -21.15 14.64
CA LEU A 89 -6.24 -21.27 13.19
C LEU A 89 -4.83 -20.87 12.71
N LYS A 90 -4.30 -19.73 13.16
CA LYS A 90 -2.94 -19.28 12.83
C LYS A 90 -1.88 -20.31 13.22
N SER A 91 -2.00 -20.95 14.39
CA SER A 91 -1.05 -22.00 14.82
C SER A 91 -1.07 -23.26 13.94
N LEU A 92 -2.23 -23.65 13.42
CA LEU A 92 -2.35 -24.86 12.57
C LEU A 92 -1.65 -24.69 11.23
N PHE A 93 -1.63 -23.46 10.73
CA PHE A 93 -1.01 -23.09 9.47
C PHE A 93 0.37 -22.46 9.65
N TRP A 94 0.93 -22.51 10.86
CA TRP A 94 2.30 -22.05 11.11
C TRP A 94 3.30 -22.82 10.22
N GLY A 95 4.20 -22.09 9.57
CA GLY A 95 5.15 -22.66 8.62
C GLY A 95 4.58 -23.00 7.23
N THR A 96 3.33 -22.61 6.93
CA THR A 96 2.77 -22.68 5.57
C THR A 96 2.74 -21.30 4.91
N ASN A 97 2.65 -21.27 3.58
CA ASN A 97 2.52 -20.03 2.80
C ASN A 97 1.10 -19.43 2.83
N PHE A 98 0.19 -19.95 3.68
CA PHE A 98 -1.17 -19.45 3.77
C PHE A 98 -1.25 -18.30 4.77
N THR A 99 -1.77 -17.16 4.33
CA THR A 99 -2.13 -16.06 5.23
C THR A 99 -3.45 -16.34 5.94
N THR A 100 -3.77 -15.58 7.00
CA THR A 100 -5.07 -15.68 7.70
C THR A 100 -6.23 -15.50 6.71
N ASP A 101 -6.08 -14.55 5.78
CA ASP A 101 -7.05 -14.25 4.73
C ASP A 101 -7.26 -15.43 3.79
N ASP A 102 -6.17 -16.08 3.37
CA ASP A 102 -6.22 -17.27 2.52
C ASP A 102 -6.93 -18.44 3.21
N ILE A 103 -6.71 -18.60 4.52
CA ILE A 103 -7.36 -19.65 5.32
C ILE A 103 -8.86 -19.38 5.39
N LEU A 104 -9.26 -18.15 5.73
CA LEU A 104 -10.67 -17.77 5.85
C LEU A 104 -11.40 -17.87 4.52
N LYS A 105 -10.79 -17.36 3.45
CA LYS A 105 -11.30 -17.49 2.08
C LYS A 105 -11.40 -18.95 1.67
N GLY A 106 -10.36 -19.74 1.95
CA GLY A 106 -10.34 -21.17 1.69
C GLY A 106 -11.43 -21.96 2.42
N ILE A 107 -11.79 -21.54 3.64
CA ILE A 107 -12.94 -22.11 4.37
C ILE A 107 -14.25 -21.76 3.67
N LYS A 108 -14.47 -20.48 3.31
CA LYS A 108 -15.69 -20.05 2.60
C LYS A 108 -15.85 -20.72 1.24
N GLU A 109 -14.76 -20.92 0.52
CA GLU A 109 -14.71 -21.58 -0.79
C GLU A 109 -14.66 -23.11 -0.72
N LYS A 110 -14.72 -23.69 0.49
CA LYS A 110 -14.65 -25.14 0.76
C LYS A 110 -13.40 -25.82 0.15
N ASN A 111 -12.25 -25.17 0.25
CA ASN A 111 -10.98 -25.71 -0.22
C ASN A 111 -10.59 -26.97 0.57
N GLN A 112 -10.51 -28.10 -0.12
CA GLN A 112 -10.26 -29.42 0.47
C GLN A 112 -8.94 -29.51 1.25
N LYS A 113 -7.87 -28.83 0.81
CA LYS A 113 -6.57 -28.87 1.51
C LYS A 113 -6.65 -28.18 2.88
N ILE A 114 -7.37 -27.07 2.95
CA ILE A 114 -7.52 -26.26 4.16
C ILE A 114 -8.51 -26.94 5.12
N LEU A 115 -9.65 -27.43 4.60
CA LEU A 115 -10.63 -28.17 5.41
C LEU A 115 -10.03 -29.43 6.02
N LYS A 116 -9.32 -30.24 5.24
CA LYS A 116 -8.68 -31.46 5.74
C LYS A 116 -7.67 -31.17 6.84
N LYS A 117 -6.87 -30.12 6.69
CA LYS A 117 -5.89 -29.73 7.73
C LYS A 117 -6.57 -29.28 9.03
N ILE A 118 -7.73 -28.62 8.93
CA ILE A 118 -8.56 -28.25 10.08
C ILE A 118 -9.15 -29.51 10.73
N GLU A 119 -9.67 -30.43 9.93
CA GLU A 119 -10.26 -31.70 10.39
C GLU A 119 -9.25 -32.58 11.12
N ASP A 120 -8.04 -32.68 10.59
CA ASP A 120 -6.97 -33.56 11.13
C ASP A 120 -6.38 -33.03 12.45
N ASN A 121 -6.43 -31.71 12.69
CA ASN A 121 -5.67 -31.08 13.78
C ASN A 121 -6.53 -30.37 14.84
N LEU A 122 -7.84 -30.22 14.65
CA LEU A 122 -8.74 -29.64 15.65
C LEU A 122 -9.73 -30.69 16.21
N PRO A 123 -10.15 -30.58 17.48
CA PRO A 123 -11.27 -31.35 18.00
C PRO A 123 -12.59 -31.03 17.28
N LEU A 124 -13.44 -32.04 17.06
CA LEU A 124 -14.69 -31.95 16.30
C LEU A 124 -15.62 -30.81 16.77
N ASN A 125 -15.67 -30.54 18.07
CA ASN A 125 -16.49 -29.46 18.64
C ASN A 125 -16.01 -28.07 18.17
N LEU A 126 -14.69 -27.85 18.20
CA LEU A 126 -14.08 -26.59 17.77
C LEU A 126 -14.17 -26.41 16.25
N GLN A 127 -14.06 -27.48 15.47
CA GLN A 127 -14.28 -27.44 14.02
C GLN A 127 -15.68 -26.92 13.71
N LYS A 128 -16.72 -27.53 14.33
CA LYS A 128 -18.12 -27.11 14.12
C LYS A 128 -18.37 -25.66 14.52
N GLN A 129 -17.76 -25.22 15.63
CA GLN A 129 -17.89 -23.84 16.10
C GLN A 129 -17.25 -22.83 15.14
N ILE A 130 -16.02 -23.08 14.69
CA ILE A 130 -15.28 -22.18 13.78
C ILE A 130 -15.93 -22.17 12.39
N LEU A 131 -16.19 -23.36 11.82
CA LEU A 131 -16.81 -23.48 10.49
C LEU A 131 -18.24 -22.94 10.47
N GLY A 132 -18.99 -23.15 11.56
CA GLY A 132 -20.32 -22.55 11.72
C GLY A 132 -20.26 -21.03 11.68
N LYS A 133 -19.40 -20.41 12.48
CA LYS A 133 -19.25 -18.93 12.51
C LYS A 133 -18.81 -18.34 11.18
N LEU A 134 -18.03 -19.09 10.38
CA LEU A 134 -17.48 -18.62 9.10
C LEU A 134 -18.40 -18.87 7.89
N ASN A 135 -19.25 -19.90 7.94
CA ASN A 135 -20.23 -20.19 6.88
C ASN A 135 -21.47 -19.29 6.94
N TYR A 136 -21.79 -18.74 8.12
CA TYR A 136 -22.93 -17.84 8.34
C TYR A 136 -22.53 -16.35 8.41
N ALA A 137 -21.30 -15.98 8.06
CA ALA A 137 -20.76 -14.61 8.08
C ALA A 137 -20.36 -14.09 6.69
#